data_AF-A0A4Q2XD14-F1
#
_entry.id   AF-A0A4Q2XD14-F1
#
_cell.length_a   1.000
_cell.length_b   1.000
_cell.length_c   1.000
_cell.angle_alpha   90.00
_cell.angle_beta   90.00
_cell.angle_gamma   90.00
#
_symmetry.space_group_name_H-M   'P 1'
#
loop_
_entity.id
_entity.type
_entity.pdbx_description
1 polymer ?
#
loop_
_entity_poly.entity_id
_entity_poly.type
_entity_poly.pdbx_seq_one_letter_code
_entity_poly.pdbx_strand_id
1 'polypeptide(L)'
;MAEVPLNEPGNSRGIHAMGKMEKLVAGLLLAATTGAVLVFTAGEGLIHRDRPDAQVVLAHSPEVTPPPSPPEPHALAALEAFFEAPELAGKAEQVRDKDRVLPMMVDLHQRRGCPFPTMATISKGKAGMMDGVSMVFFEVEPFSGPRYPVAVVWDGSAFRVDWVSLMAYGTVDWSAFVENRPPETQVLRVFVHSAGKDESSFALGSGETTVQIEHRDDPTPVVGIAAGETASVLKALTEKRRAPVTVEVCWVRKGGVPVIEIVKVLAPQWSL
;
A
#
# COMPACT_ATOMS: atom_id res chain seq x y z
N MET A 1 25.71 -59.97 -59.50
CA MET A 1 24.52 -60.85 -59.45
C MET A 1 23.98 -60.76 -58.03
N ALA A 2 22.75 -60.41 -57.71
CA ALA A 2 21.54 -60.11 -58.49
C ALA A 2 20.70 -59.17 -57.58
N GLU A 3 20.17 -58.08 -58.13
CA GLU A 3 18.75 -57.85 -58.45
C GLU A 3 17.97 -57.09 -57.36
N VAL A 4 17.55 -55.88 -57.74
CA VAL A 4 16.47 -55.09 -57.18
C VAL A 4 15.14 -55.69 -57.65
N PRO A 5 14.07 -55.61 -56.83
CA PRO A 5 12.84 -55.07 -57.40
C PRO A 5 12.15 -53.99 -56.53
N LEU A 6 11.55 -53.06 -57.26
CA LEU A 6 10.61 -51.99 -56.89
C LEU A 6 9.16 -52.51 -56.72
N ASN A 7 8.36 -51.75 -55.97
CA ASN A 7 6.90 -51.53 -55.98
C ASN A 7 6.30 -51.62 -54.56
N GLU A 8 5.33 -50.84 -54.11
CA GLU A 8 4.70 -49.56 -54.48
C GLU A 8 3.87 -49.13 -53.23
N PRO A 9 3.36 -47.89 -53.14
CA PRO A 9 2.81 -47.30 -51.92
C PRO A 9 1.31 -47.60 -51.72
N GLY A 10 0.89 -47.76 -50.47
CA GLY A 10 -0.51 -48.02 -50.14
C GLY A 10 -0.92 -47.56 -48.75
N ASN A 11 -1.71 -46.48 -48.73
CA ASN A 11 -2.94 -46.33 -47.94
C ASN A 11 -2.97 -45.34 -46.75
N SER A 12 -3.74 -44.28 -47.00
CA SER A 12 -4.74 -43.62 -46.14
C SER A 12 -4.29 -42.94 -44.83
N ARG A 13 -4.06 -41.62 -44.82
CA ARG A 13 -5.09 -40.56 -44.62
C ARG A 13 -6.17 -40.89 -43.58
N GLY A 14 -5.81 -40.77 -42.31
CA GLY A 14 -6.74 -40.49 -41.21
C GLY A 14 -6.61 -39.03 -40.75
N ILE A 15 -7.07 -38.07 -41.56
CA ILE A 15 -7.25 -36.68 -41.09
C ILE A 15 -8.56 -36.68 -40.32
N HIS A 16 -8.46 -36.65 -38.99
CA HIS A 16 -9.60 -36.42 -38.11
C HIS A 16 -10.31 -35.13 -38.53
N ALA A 17 -11.57 -35.27 -38.92
CA ALA A 17 -12.50 -34.18 -39.11
C ALA A 17 -12.73 -33.50 -37.75
N MET A 18 -11.92 -32.50 -37.45
CA MET A 18 -12.14 -31.56 -36.34
C MET A 18 -13.46 -30.84 -36.59
N GLY A 19 -14.46 -31.18 -35.79
CA GLY A 19 -15.83 -30.70 -35.94
C GLY A 19 -15.90 -29.18 -35.87
N LYS A 20 -16.79 -28.59 -36.68
CA LYS A 20 -17.04 -27.13 -36.73
C LYS A 20 -17.30 -26.49 -35.36
N MET A 21 -17.67 -27.28 -34.35
CA MET A 21 -17.94 -26.84 -32.98
C MET A 21 -16.67 -26.46 -32.21
N GLU A 22 -15.55 -27.18 -32.36
CA GLU A 22 -14.30 -26.87 -31.63
C GLU A 22 -13.62 -25.60 -32.17
N LYS A 23 -13.75 -25.34 -33.48
CA LYS A 23 -13.27 -24.08 -34.08
C LYS A 23 -14.08 -22.86 -33.61
N LEU A 24 -15.36 -23.04 -33.31
CA LEU A 24 -16.22 -22.00 -32.75
C LEU A 24 -15.87 -21.71 -31.28
N VAL A 25 -15.59 -22.75 -30.49
CA VAL A 25 -15.18 -22.60 -29.07
C VAL A 25 -13.79 -21.97 -28.96
N ALA A 26 -12.83 -22.39 -29.79
CA ALA A 26 -11.50 -21.78 -29.82
C ALA A 26 -11.54 -20.30 -30.27
N GLY A 27 -12.41 -19.96 -31.22
CA GLY A 27 -12.61 -18.57 -31.66
C GLY A 27 -13.22 -17.67 -30.58
N LEU A 28 -14.18 -18.18 -29.81
CA LEU A 28 -14.81 -17.44 -28.70
C LEU A 28 -13.84 -17.22 -27.53
N LEU A 29 -12.99 -18.19 -27.21
CA LEU A 29 -11.95 -18.06 -26.18
C LEU A 29 -10.88 -17.02 -26.56
N LEU A 30 -10.48 -16.94 -27.84
CA LEU A 30 -9.51 -15.96 -28.32
C LEU A 30 -10.08 -14.52 -28.36
N ALA A 31 -11.38 -14.38 -28.67
CA ALA A 31 -12.06 -13.09 -28.62
C ALA A 31 -12.23 -12.57 -27.18
N ALA A 32 -12.49 -13.46 -26.22
CA ALA A 32 -12.61 -13.11 -24.81
C ALA A 32 -11.28 -12.65 -24.18
N THR A 33 -10.16 -13.28 -24.54
CA THR A 33 -8.83 -12.87 -24.05
C THR A 33 -8.37 -11.54 -24.65
N THR A 34 -8.68 -11.27 -25.92
CA THR A 34 -8.31 -10.01 -26.57
C THR A 34 -9.16 -8.83 -26.06
N GLY A 35 -10.45 -9.06 -25.74
CA GLY A 35 -11.32 -8.06 -25.11
C GLY A 35 -10.91 -7.69 -23.68
N ALA A 36 -10.45 -8.67 -22.89
CA ALA A 36 -10.01 -8.44 -21.51
C ALA A 36 -8.73 -7.58 -21.41
N VAL A 37 -7.78 -7.76 -22.35
CA VAL A 37 -6.53 -6.98 -22.36
C VAL A 37 -6.75 -5.52 -22.75
N LEU A 38 -7.76 -5.22 -23.58
CA LEU A 38 -8.13 -3.84 -23.96
C LEU A 38 -8.91 -3.11 -22.85
N VAL A 39 -9.68 -3.82 -22.02
CA VAL A 39 -10.36 -3.22 -20.86
C VAL A 39 -9.40 -2.90 -19.73
N PHE A 40 -8.34 -3.70 -19.53
CA PHE A 40 -7.34 -3.43 -18.50
C PHE A 40 -6.39 -2.27 -18.87
N THR A 41 -6.00 -2.13 -20.14
CA THR A 41 -5.13 -1.01 -20.56
C THR A 41 -5.86 0.33 -20.67
N ALA A 42 -7.19 0.32 -20.86
CA ALA A 42 -8.01 1.54 -20.78
C ALA A 42 -8.38 1.94 -19.33
N GLY A 43 -8.26 1.03 -18.35
CA GLY A 43 -8.59 1.28 -16.95
C GLY A 43 -7.50 2.01 -16.15
N GLU A 44 -6.25 1.97 -16.58
CA GLU A 44 -5.12 2.61 -15.89
C GLU A 44 -4.94 4.10 -16.25
N GLY A 45 -5.58 4.58 -17.32
CA GLY A 45 -5.42 5.95 -17.83
C GLY A 45 -6.37 7.02 -17.27
N LEU A 46 -7.28 6.68 -16.35
CA LEU A 46 -8.36 7.58 -15.89
C LEU A 46 -8.32 7.94 -14.40
N ILE A 47 -7.13 7.86 -13.79
CA ILE A 47 -6.82 8.63 -12.56
C ILE A 47 -5.95 9.84 -12.92
N HIS A 48 -6.40 10.60 -13.92
CA HIS A 48 -6.06 12.03 -13.99
C HIS A 48 -7.24 12.79 -13.39
N ARG A 49 -7.04 13.23 -12.15
CA ARG A 49 -7.90 14.15 -11.43
C ARG A 49 -7.93 15.49 -12.18
N ASP A 50 -8.84 15.63 -13.12
CA ASP A 50 -9.40 16.95 -13.41
C ASP A 50 -10.26 17.34 -12.21
N ARG A 51 -9.74 18.26 -11.40
CA ARG A 51 -10.54 19.00 -10.42
C ARG A 51 -11.40 19.99 -11.20
N PRO A 52 -12.74 19.92 -11.18
CA PRO A 52 -13.52 21.13 -11.28
C PRO A 52 -13.24 21.96 -10.03
N ASP A 53 -12.94 23.25 -10.20
CA ASP A 53 -12.85 24.23 -9.11
C ASP A 53 -14.17 24.23 -8.33
N ALA A 54 -14.23 23.40 -7.30
CA ALA A 54 -15.29 23.42 -6.33
C ALA A 54 -15.16 24.75 -5.59
N GLN A 55 -16.07 25.67 -5.90
CA GLN A 55 -16.31 26.85 -5.08
C GLN A 55 -16.40 26.39 -3.62
N VAL A 56 -15.50 26.92 -2.80
CA VAL A 56 -15.50 26.76 -1.35
C VAL A 56 -16.80 27.39 -0.84
N VAL A 57 -17.86 26.58 -0.76
CA VAL A 57 -18.99 26.90 0.10
C VAL A 57 -18.40 26.89 1.49
N LEU A 58 -18.25 28.08 2.08
CA LEU A 58 -17.92 28.28 3.49
C LEU A 58 -19.08 27.73 4.32
N ALA A 59 -19.15 26.41 4.42
CA ALA A 59 -19.89 25.73 5.47
C ALA A 59 -19.35 26.27 6.79
N HIS A 60 -20.25 26.76 7.64
CA HIS A 60 -19.89 27.22 8.97
C HIS A 60 -19.07 26.13 9.65
N SER A 61 -17.79 26.40 9.91
CA SER A 61 -16.94 25.45 10.63
C SER A 61 -17.63 25.18 11.96
N PRO A 62 -17.95 23.91 12.30
CA PRO A 62 -18.46 23.60 13.61
C PRO A 62 -17.46 24.13 14.64
N GLU A 63 -17.99 24.70 15.73
CA GLU A 63 -17.19 25.23 16.82
C GLU A 63 -16.24 24.13 17.31
N VAL A 64 -14.93 24.31 17.06
CA VAL A 64 -13.92 23.32 17.44
C VAL A 64 -13.84 23.31 18.95
N THR A 65 -14.36 22.25 19.56
CA THR A 65 -14.30 22.10 21.01
C THR A 65 -12.90 21.64 21.42
N PRO A 66 -12.40 22.07 22.59
CA PRO A 66 -11.15 21.54 23.11
C PRO A 66 -11.30 20.04 23.43
N PRO A 67 -10.23 19.23 23.22
CA PRO A 67 -10.28 17.82 23.58
C PRO A 67 -10.45 17.64 25.09
N PRO A 68 -11.11 16.55 25.53
CA PRO A 68 -11.26 16.26 26.95
C PRO A 68 -9.89 15.97 27.60
N SER A 69 -9.80 16.25 28.91
CA SER A 69 -8.58 16.05 29.71
C SER A 69 -8.87 15.10 30.90
N PRO A 70 -8.14 13.97 31.05
CA PRO A 70 -7.09 13.50 30.16
C PRO A 70 -7.64 12.98 28.81
N PRO A 71 -6.88 13.12 27.71
CA PRO A 71 -7.34 12.70 26.38
C PRO A 71 -7.32 11.17 26.20
N GLU A 72 -6.42 10.48 26.90
CA GLU A 72 -6.12 9.06 26.67
C GLU A 72 -7.32 8.12 26.86
N PRO A 73 -8.15 8.22 27.92
CA PRO A 73 -9.32 7.35 28.08
C PRO A 73 -10.36 7.51 26.96
N HIS A 74 -10.52 8.74 26.44
CA HIS A 74 -11.48 9.03 25.37
C HIS A 74 -10.97 8.53 24.01
N ALA A 75 -9.66 8.65 23.78
CA ALA A 75 -9.02 8.10 22.60
C ALA A 75 -9.00 6.57 22.61
N LEU A 76 -8.81 5.95 23.77
CA LEU A 76 -8.89 4.50 23.95
C LEU A 76 -10.30 3.99 23.64
N ALA A 77 -11.34 4.64 24.18
CA ALA A 77 -12.72 4.27 23.90
C ALA A 77 -13.07 4.36 22.40
N ALA A 78 -12.56 5.37 21.69
CA ALA A 78 -12.74 5.48 20.24
C ALA A 78 -12.02 4.37 19.46
N LEU A 79 -10.82 3.97 19.91
CA LEU A 79 -10.07 2.87 19.33
C LEU A 79 -10.79 1.53 19.54
N GLU A 80 -11.26 1.27 20.75
CA GLU A 80 -12.04 0.07 21.09
C GLU A 80 -13.31 0.00 20.24
N ALA A 81 -14.07 1.11 20.15
CA ALA A 81 -15.27 1.19 19.32
C ALA A 81 -14.99 0.89 17.83
N PHE A 82 -13.83 1.33 17.30
CA PHE A 82 -13.42 0.98 15.95
C PHE A 82 -13.21 -0.53 15.79
N PHE A 83 -12.50 -1.18 16.72
CA PHE A 83 -12.23 -2.61 16.63
C PHE A 83 -13.49 -3.46 16.84
N GLU A 84 -14.37 -3.05 17.75
CA GLU A 84 -15.63 -3.74 18.06
C GLU A 84 -16.72 -3.59 16.98
N ALA A 85 -16.66 -2.53 16.17
CA ALA A 85 -17.63 -2.34 15.09
C ALA A 85 -17.58 -3.54 14.11
N PRO A 86 -18.71 -4.23 13.86
CA PRO A 86 -18.74 -5.50 13.14
C PRO A 86 -18.56 -5.36 11.63
N GLU A 87 -18.93 -4.21 11.09
CA GLU A 87 -19.01 -3.97 9.65
C GLU A 87 -18.24 -2.70 9.25
N LEU A 88 -17.86 -2.65 7.98
CA LEU A 88 -17.11 -1.53 7.41
C LEU A 88 -17.79 -0.18 7.65
N ALA A 89 -19.12 -0.11 7.54
CA ALA A 89 -19.87 1.13 7.80
C ALA A 89 -19.69 1.63 9.24
N GLY A 90 -19.84 0.75 10.23
CA GLY A 90 -19.62 1.09 11.64
C GLY A 90 -18.17 1.47 11.92
N LYS A 91 -17.21 0.78 11.31
CA LYS A 91 -15.78 1.13 11.41
C LYS A 91 -15.51 2.52 10.82
N ALA A 92 -16.10 2.84 9.68
CA ALA A 92 -15.92 4.13 9.02
C ALA A 92 -16.44 5.31 9.85
N GLU A 93 -17.47 5.13 10.67
CA GLU A 93 -17.92 6.17 11.61
C GLU A 93 -16.88 6.51 12.68
N GLN A 94 -15.93 5.62 12.95
CA GLN A 94 -14.88 5.82 13.96
C GLN A 94 -13.58 6.37 13.37
N VAL A 95 -13.56 6.68 12.08
CA VAL A 95 -12.35 7.07 11.34
C VAL A 95 -12.36 8.56 11.04
N ARG A 96 -11.17 9.19 11.14
CA ARG A 96 -10.98 10.60 10.80
C ARG A 96 -11.16 10.81 9.30
N ASP A 97 -11.75 11.93 8.88
CA ASP A 97 -12.00 12.28 7.48
C ASP A 97 -12.77 11.17 6.74
N LYS A 98 -13.83 10.64 7.36
CA LYS A 98 -14.62 9.50 6.85
C LYS A 98 -14.92 9.59 5.36
N ASP A 99 -15.38 10.74 4.86
CA ASP A 99 -15.74 10.89 3.44
C ASP A 99 -14.55 10.69 2.49
N ARG A 100 -13.35 11.04 2.93
CA ARG A 100 -12.09 10.80 2.22
C ARG A 100 -11.65 9.34 2.32
N VAL A 101 -11.80 8.74 3.49
CA VAL A 101 -11.21 7.43 3.81
C VAL A 101 -12.12 6.26 3.44
N LEU A 102 -13.44 6.42 3.49
CA LEU A 102 -14.40 5.36 3.19
C LEU A 102 -14.18 4.72 1.80
N PRO A 103 -13.94 5.46 0.71
CA PRO A 103 -13.59 4.84 -0.58
C PRO A 103 -12.32 3.97 -0.52
N MET A 104 -11.33 4.36 0.29
CA MET A 104 -10.07 3.62 0.48
C MET A 104 -10.30 2.36 1.32
N MET A 105 -11.16 2.42 2.35
CA MET A 105 -11.57 1.26 3.13
C MET A 105 -12.30 0.23 2.27
N VAL A 106 -13.21 0.69 1.40
CA VAL A 106 -13.94 -0.17 0.45
C VAL A 106 -12.95 -0.83 -0.51
N ASP A 107 -12.02 -0.06 -1.07
CA ASP A 107 -10.99 -0.59 -1.95
C ASP A 107 -10.16 -1.69 -1.26
N LEU A 108 -9.60 -1.40 -0.09
CA LEU A 108 -8.74 -2.34 0.62
C LEU A 108 -9.50 -3.59 1.10
N HIS A 109 -10.62 -3.41 1.80
CA HIS A 109 -11.27 -4.51 2.51
C HIS A 109 -12.26 -5.30 1.65
N GLN A 110 -12.95 -4.64 0.72
CA GLN A 110 -13.96 -5.31 -0.11
C GLN A 110 -13.42 -5.70 -1.49
N ARG A 111 -12.59 -4.86 -2.13
CA ARG A 111 -12.07 -5.16 -3.48
C ARG A 111 -10.80 -6.00 -3.44
N ARG A 112 -9.82 -5.63 -2.61
CA ARG A 112 -8.57 -6.39 -2.44
C ARG A 112 -8.70 -7.55 -1.46
N GLY A 113 -9.78 -7.57 -0.66
CA GLY A 113 -10.07 -8.66 0.28
C GLY A 113 -9.15 -8.69 1.50
N CYS A 114 -8.48 -7.57 1.81
CA CYS A 114 -7.66 -7.50 3.02
C CYS A 114 -8.55 -7.54 4.26
N PRO A 115 -8.29 -8.41 5.26
CA PRO A 115 -9.08 -8.42 6.48
C PRO A 115 -8.85 -7.14 7.31
N PHE A 116 -9.81 -6.80 8.17
CA PHE A 116 -9.58 -5.79 9.19
C PHE A 116 -8.57 -6.30 10.22
N PRO A 117 -7.70 -5.42 10.75
CA PRO A 117 -6.76 -5.81 11.79
C PRO A 117 -7.53 -6.20 13.07
N THR A 118 -6.93 -7.09 13.84
CA THR A 118 -7.45 -7.48 15.16
C THR A 118 -6.69 -6.77 16.26
N MET A 119 -7.31 -6.73 17.44
CA MET A 119 -6.76 -6.11 18.64
C MET A 119 -6.84 -7.12 19.79
N ALA A 120 -5.69 -7.55 20.28
CA ALA A 120 -5.58 -8.43 21.44
C ALA A 120 -5.16 -7.64 22.68
N THR A 121 -4.07 -6.88 22.59
CA THR A 121 -3.64 -5.96 23.66
C THR A 121 -3.30 -4.58 23.11
N ILE A 122 -3.41 -3.57 23.97
CA ILE A 122 -3.12 -2.17 23.64
C ILE A 122 -2.16 -1.64 24.70
N SER A 123 -1.11 -0.93 24.28
CA SER A 123 -0.22 -0.24 25.20
C SER A 123 -0.89 0.99 25.83
N LYS A 124 -0.28 1.54 26.89
CA LYS A 124 -0.73 2.81 27.45
C LYS A 124 -0.58 3.93 26.41
N GLY A 125 -1.65 4.70 26.20
CA GLY A 125 -1.65 5.81 25.25
C GLY A 125 -0.66 6.92 25.62
N LYS A 126 0.00 7.46 24.60
CA LYS A 126 0.87 8.64 24.71
C LYS A 126 0.19 9.83 24.05
N ALA A 127 -0.26 10.79 24.86
CA ALA A 127 -0.81 12.03 24.34
C ALA A 127 0.28 12.86 23.63
N GLY A 128 -0.09 13.49 22.53
CA GLY A 128 0.78 14.35 21.74
C GLY A 128 -0.03 15.36 20.94
N MET A 129 0.70 16.25 20.27
CA MET A 129 0.14 17.19 19.32
C MET A 129 0.95 17.13 18.02
N MET A 130 0.26 17.34 16.91
CA MET A 130 0.86 17.38 15.57
C MET A 130 0.14 18.43 14.77
N ASP A 131 0.86 19.43 14.26
CA ASP A 131 0.30 20.57 13.51
C ASP A 131 -0.88 21.25 14.23
N GLY A 132 -0.80 21.34 15.57
CA GLY A 132 -1.85 21.93 16.40
C GLY A 132 -3.02 20.99 16.73
N VAL A 133 -3.03 19.78 16.19
CA VAL A 133 -4.08 18.78 16.41
C VAL A 133 -3.71 17.84 17.55
N SER A 134 -4.60 17.71 18.53
CA SER A 134 -4.43 16.78 19.66
C SER A 134 -4.62 15.33 19.21
N MET A 135 -3.74 14.45 19.69
CA MET A 135 -3.81 13.02 19.39
C MET A 135 -3.26 12.16 20.52
N VAL A 136 -3.59 10.88 20.46
CA VAL A 136 -3.06 9.86 21.36
C VAL A 136 -2.53 8.71 20.52
N PHE A 137 -1.29 8.32 20.79
CA PHE A 137 -0.61 7.21 20.12
C PHE A 137 -0.68 5.95 20.97
N PHE A 138 -1.07 4.85 20.34
CA PHE A 138 -1.09 3.52 20.93
C PHE A 138 -0.19 2.58 20.14
N GLU A 139 0.28 1.51 20.79
CA GLU A 139 0.78 0.32 20.10
C GLU A 139 -0.26 -0.78 20.28
N VAL A 140 -0.72 -1.35 19.17
CA VAL A 140 -1.68 -2.45 19.17
C VAL A 140 -0.96 -3.75 18.86
N GLU A 141 -1.19 -4.76 19.71
CA GLU A 141 -0.79 -6.13 19.46
C GLU A 141 -1.99 -6.91 18.92
N PRO A 142 -1.96 -7.39 17.67
CA PRO A 142 -3.02 -8.24 17.12
C PRO A 142 -2.93 -9.67 17.68
N PHE A 143 -3.94 -10.52 17.41
CA PHE A 143 -3.85 -11.96 17.75
C PHE A 143 -2.77 -12.70 16.94
N SER A 144 -2.38 -12.14 15.80
CA SER A 144 -1.35 -12.68 14.92
C SER A 144 -0.64 -11.54 14.20
N GLY A 145 0.70 -11.58 14.17
CA GLY A 145 1.53 -10.60 13.47
C GLY A 145 2.24 -9.62 14.42
N PRO A 146 3.02 -8.68 13.86
CA PRO A 146 3.79 -7.73 14.64
C PRO A 146 2.89 -6.66 15.28
N ARG A 147 3.39 -6.04 16.35
CA ARG A 147 2.77 -4.82 16.92
C ARG A 147 2.83 -3.69 15.90
N TYR A 148 1.78 -2.87 15.86
CA TYR A 148 1.73 -1.70 14.98
C TYR A 148 1.24 -0.45 15.72
N PRO A 149 1.76 0.73 15.39
CA PRO A 149 1.31 1.97 16.00
C PRO A 149 -0.05 2.40 15.41
N VAL A 150 -0.86 3.03 16.25
CA VAL A 150 -2.13 3.63 15.85
C VAL A 150 -2.23 5.03 16.44
N ALA A 151 -2.58 5.99 15.60
CA ALA A 151 -2.91 7.34 16.03
C ALA A 151 -4.43 7.50 16.12
N VAL A 152 -4.89 8.06 17.24
CA VAL A 152 -6.27 8.48 17.43
C VAL A 152 -6.27 10.00 17.58
N VAL A 153 -6.97 10.67 16.69
CA VAL A 153 -6.85 12.11 16.43
C VAL A 153 -8.15 12.81 16.83
N TRP A 154 -8.02 13.96 17.49
CA TRP A 154 -9.16 14.83 17.76
C TRP A 154 -9.62 15.53 16.49
N ASP A 155 -10.85 15.29 16.04
CA ASP A 155 -11.42 15.90 14.83
C ASP A 155 -12.12 17.25 15.09
N GLY A 156 -12.06 17.75 16.33
CA GLY A 156 -12.78 18.95 16.79
C GLY A 156 -14.05 18.64 17.59
N SER A 157 -14.53 17.39 17.52
CA SER A 157 -15.74 16.93 18.20
C SER A 157 -15.56 15.61 18.94
N ALA A 158 -14.74 14.71 18.40
CA ALA A 158 -14.48 13.39 18.94
C ALA A 158 -13.06 12.93 18.60
N PHE A 159 -12.57 11.95 19.36
CA PHE A 159 -11.40 11.18 18.98
C PHE A 159 -11.78 10.18 17.89
N ARG A 160 -11.00 10.13 16.81
CA ARG A 160 -11.20 9.25 15.65
C ARG A 160 -9.91 8.55 15.25
N VAL A 161 -10.00 7.31 14.81
CA VAL A 161 -8.85 6.53 14.35
C VAL A 161 -8.34 7.11 13.03
N ASP A 162 -7.03 7.34 12.93
CA ASP A 162 -6.37 7.56 11.66
C ASP A 162 -6.17 6.21 10.95
N TRP A 163 -7.20 5.79 10.20
CA TRP A 163 -7.21 4.51 9.51
C TRP A 163 -6.11 4.39 8.45
N VAL A 164 -5.74 5.50 7.80
CA VAL A 164 -4.74 5.48 6.73
C VAL A 164 -3.37 5.18 7.32
N SER A 165 -3.06 5.74 8.49
CA SER A 165 -1.88 5.39 9.29
C SER A 165 -1.97 3.97 9.85
N LEU A 166 -3.13 3.58 10.40
CA LEU A 166 -3.37 2.24 10.93
C LEU A 166 -3.08 1.17 9.89
N MET A 167 -3.59 1.34 8.66
CA MET A 167 -3.47 0.35 7.60
C MET A 167 -2.18 0.48 6.77
N ALA A 168 -1.36 1.50 7.03
CA ALA A 168 -0.24 1.87 6.15
C ALA A 168 -0.66 1.91 4.66
N TYR A 169 -1.88 2.39 4.39
CA TYR A 169 -2.49 2.28 3.06
C TYR A 169 -1.61 2.98 1.99
N GLY A 170 -1.35 2.28 0.90
CA GLY A 170 -0.56 2.74 -0.24
C GLY A 170 -1.29 2.53 -1.58
N THR A 171 -0.66 2.98 -2.67
CA THR A 171 -1.19 2.76 -4.04
C THR A 171 -1.30 1.28 -4.37
N VAL A 172 -0.33 0.48 -3.90
CA VAL A 172 -0.24 -0.96 -4.04
C VAL A 172 0.02 -1.59 -2.67
N ASP A 173 -0.38 -2.84 -2.48
CA ASP A 173 -0.08 -3.58 -1.25
C ASP A 173 1.42 -3.87 -1.16
N TRP A 174 1.97 -3.90 0.06
CA TRP A 174 3.42 -4.10 0.28
C TRP A 174 3.94 -5.40 -0.35
N SER A 175 3.23 -6.50 -0.16
CA SER A 175 3.58 -7.80 -0.73
C SER A 175 3.64 -7.74 -2.27
N ALA A 176 2.62 -7.13 -2.89
CA ALA A 176 2.57 -6.96 -4.34
C ALA A 176 3.68 -6.02 -4.85
N PHE A 177 4.05 -4.98 -4.09
CA PHE A 177 5.17 -4.11 -4.42
C PHE A 177 6.52 -4.85 -4.41
N VAL A 178 6.75 -5.68 -3.38
CA VAL A 178 7.99 -6.45 -3.24
C VAL A 178 8.08 -7.58 -4.27
N GLU A 179 6.97 -8.24 -4.57
CA GLU A 179 6.91 -9.37 -5.50
C GLU A 179 7.01 -8.93 -6.96
N ASN A 180 6.17 -7.97 -7.38
CA ASN A 180 6.08 -7.57 -8.78
C ASN A 180 7.17 -6.58 -9.20
N ARG A 181 7.83 -5.94 -8.23
CA ARG A 181 8.93 -5.00 -8.42
C ARG A 181 8.62 -3.92 -9.49
N PRO A 182 7.52 -3.16 -9.32
CA PRO A 182 7.10 -2.21 -10.33
C PRO A 182 8.17 -1.12 -10.54
N PRO A 183 8.55 -0.82 -11.80
CA PRO A 183 9.43 0.29 -12.10
C PRO A 183 8.73 1.64 -11.99
N GLU A 184 7.39 1.67 -12.07
CA GLU A 184 6.61 2.88 -11.89
C GLU A 184 6.56 3.31 -10.42
N THR A 185 6.56 4.63 -10.20
CA THR A 185 6.47 5.22 -8.86
C THR A 185 5.16 4.86 -8.16
N GLN A 186 5.28 4.35 -6.94
CA GLN A 186 4.21 3.99 -6.03
C GLN A 186 4.25 4.88 -4.78
N VAL A 187 3.11 5.15 -4.17
CA VAL A 187 3.04 5.84 -2.89
C VAL A 187 2.79 4.83 -1.78
N LEU A 188 3.76 4.67 -0.88
CA LEU A 188 3.67 3.74 0.24
C LEU A 188 3.85 4.46 1.58
N ARG A 189 3.24 3.89 2.62
CA ARG A 189 3.50 4.25 4.02
C ARG A 189 4.36 3.16 4.63
N VAL A 190 5.57 3.53 5.02
CA VAL A 190 6.57 2.60 5.53
C VAL A 190 7.22 3.19 6.77
N PHE A 191 7.94 2.36 7.50
CA PHE A 191 8.94 2.86 8.43
C PHE A 191 10.29 2.85 7.76
N VAL A 192 11.08 3.88 8.05
CA VAL A 192 12.47 3.98 7.62
C VAL A 192 13.37 4.07 8.84
N HIS A 193 14.55 3.48 8.73
CA HIS A 193 15.64 3.72 9.66
C HIS A 193 16.99 3.67 8.95
N SER A 194 18.02 4.15 9.64
CA SER A 194 19.38 4.17 9.09
C SER A 194 19.85 2.73 8.85
N ALA A 195 20.30 2.44 7.63
CA ALA A 195 20.94 1.17 7.33
C ALA A 195 22.37 1.14 7.91
N GLY A 196 22.81 -0.03 8.35
CA GLY A 196 24.20 -0.26 8.75
C GLY A 196 25.15 -0.09 7.56
N LYS A 197 26.43 0.23 7.85
CA LYS A 197 27.45 0.46 6.81
C LYS A 197 27.69 -0.76 5.89
N ASP A 198 27.37 -1.96 6.35
CA ASP A 198 27.66 -3.22 5.66
C ASP A 198 26.42 -3.87 5.01
N GLU A 199 25.28 -3.18 4.98
CA GLU A 199 24.00 -3.80 4.56
C GLU A 199 23.71 -3.69 3.06
N SER A 200 24.53 -2.94 2.31
CA SER A 200 24.41 -2.85 0.85
C SER A 200 25.36 -3.82 0.15
N SER A 201 24.81 -4.70 -0.68
CA SER A 201 25.55 -5.59 -1.58
C SER A 201 26.01 -4.91 -2.88
N PHE A 202 25.81 -3.60 -3.01
CA PHE A 202 26.07 -2.80 -4.20
C PHE A 202 26.80 -1.49 -3.84
N ALA A 203 27.53 -0.94 -4.80
CA ALA A 203 28.21 0.35 -4.64
C ALA A 203 27.20 1.51 -4.73
N LEU A 204 27.32 2.45 -3.80
CA LEU A 204 26.54 3.70 -3.81
C LEU A 204 27.21 4.77 -4.68
N GLY A 205 26.40 5.54 -5.38
CA GLY A 205 26.81 6.77 -6.03
C GLY A 205 27.13 7.88 -5.02
N SER A 206 27.87 8.89 -5.47
CA SER A 206 28.14 10.08 -4.66
C SER A 206 26.83 10.78 -4.28
N GLY A 207 26.62 11.05 -2.99
CA GLY A 207 25.42 11.70 -2.48
C GLY A 207 24.22 10.77 -2.27
N GLU A 208 24.37 9.46 -2.49
CA GLU A 208 23.35 8.47 -2.15
C GLU A 208 23.46 8.04 -0.67
N THR A 209 22.36 7.56 -0.13
CA THR A 209 22.29 6.93 1.18
C THR A 209 21.46 5.66 1.13
N THR A 210 21.80 4.70 1.97
CA THR A 210 20.98 3.52 2.23
C THR A 210 20.08 3.75 3.43
N VAL A 211 18.89 3.19 3.36
CA VAL A 211 17.95 3.10 4.47
C VAL A 211 17.38 1.69 4.51
N GLN A 212 17.01 1.23 5.69
CA GLN A 212 16.14 0.07 5.82
C GLN A 212 14.69 0.56 5.78
N ILE A 213 13.87 -0.17 5.04
CA ILE A 213 12.44 0.06 4.88
C ILE A 213 11.71 -1.13 5.49
N GLU A 214 10.79 -0.86 6.41
CA GLU A 214 9.91 -1.87 7.00
C GLU A 214 8.45 -1.53 6.71
N HIS A 215 7.61 -2.56 6.62
CA HIS A 215 6.17 -2.40 6.51
C HIS A 215 5.46 -3.06 7.69
N ARG A 216 4.27 -2.58 8.04
CA ARG A 216 3.53 -3.18 9.17
C ARG A 216 3.12 -4.64 8.91
N ASP A 217 2.88 -4.99 7.65
CA ASP A 217 2.44 -6.32 7.25
C ASP A 217 3.62 -7.30 7.05
N ASP A 218 4.86 -6.79 6.98
CA ASP A 218 6.06 -7.59 6.90
C ASP A 218 7.19 -6.92 7.69
N PRO A 219 7.54 -7.44 8.88
CA PRO A 219 8.57 -6.86 9.72
C PRO A 219 9.98 -7.09 9.18
N THR A 220 10.15 -7.87 8.10
CA THR A 220 11.45 -8.11 7.48
C THR A 220 11.92 -6.86 6.76
N PRO A 221 12.98 -6.17 7.22
CA PRO A 221 13.42 -4.94 6.58
C PRO A 221 14.00 -5.22 5.19
N VAL A 222 13.73 -4.32 4.25
CA VAL A 222 14.34 -4.32 2.92
C VAL A 222 15.24 -3.11 2.76
N VAL A 223 16.36 -3.27 2.05
CA VAL A 223 17.29 -2.16 1.81
C VAL A 223 16.76 -1.31 0.66
N GLY A 224 16.64 -0.01 0.92
CA GLY A 224 16.35 1.01 -0.08
C GLY A 224 17.48 2.03 -0.20
N ILE A 225 17.44 2.80 -1.28
CA ILE A 225 18.35 3.91 -1.54
C ILE A 225 17.59 5.21 -1.72
N ALA A 226 18.26 6.32 -1.45
CA ALA A 226 17.80 7.65 -1.82
C ALA A 226 19.00 8.50 -2.23
N ALA A 227 18.74 9.51 -3.05
CA ALA A 227 19.74 10.48 -3.49
C ALA A 227 19.33 11.92 -3.16
N GLY A 228 20.30 12.85 -3.23
CA GLY A 228 20.05 14.29 -3.20
C GLY A 228 19.29 14.80 -1.97
N GLU A 229 18.24 15.58 -2.20
CA GLU A 229 17.38 16.15 -1.14
C GLU A 229 16.70 15.05 -0.33
N THR A 230 16.14 14.03 -1.00
CA THR A 230 15.46 12.89 -0.36
C THR A 230 16.40 12.17 0.60
N ALA A 231 17.66 11.95 0.21
CA ALA A 231 18.67 11.36 1.09
C ALA A 231 18.94 12.24 2.34
N SER A 232 18.96 13.56 2.18
CA SER A 232 19.21 14.50 3.27
C SER A 232 18.04 14.52 4.27
N VAL A 233 16.79 14.53 3.76
CA VAL A 233 15.57 14.43 4.57
C VAL A 233 15.55 13.11 5.34
N LEU A 234 15.81 11.99 4.68
CA LEU A 234 15.81 10.68 5.32
C LEU A 234 16.87 10.58 6.41
N LYS A 235 18.10 11.04 6.16
CA LYS A 235 19.17 11.08 7.19
C LYS A 235 18.75 11.84 8.44
N ALA A 236 18.11 13.01 8.27
CA ALA A 236 17.62 13.80 9.38
C ALA A 236 16.47 13.10 10.15
N LEU A 237 15.59 12.38 9.43
CA LEU A 237 14.48 11.65 10.05
C LEU A 237 14.93 10.39 10.80
N THR A 238 15.93 9.69 10.27
CA THR A 238 16.38 8.38 10.75
C THR A 238 17.58 8.45 11.69
N GLU A 239 18.03 9.64 12.09
CA GLU A 239 19.12 9.81 13.03
C GLU A 239 18.74 9.19 14.39
N LYS A 240 19.25 7.98 14.65
CA LYS A 240 19.05 7.18 15.88
C LYS A 240 17.63 6.71 16.15
N ARG A 241 16.72 6.80 15.18
CA ARG A 241 15.35 6.34 15.35
C ARG A 241 14.77 5.73 14.09
N ARG A 242 13.77 4.88 14.31
CA ARG A 242 12.81 4.44 13.30
C ARG A 242 11.76 5.53 13.12
N ALA A 243 11.45 5.89 11.88
CA ALA A 243 10.52 6.97 11.55
C ALA A 243 9.42 6.46 10.60
N PRO A 244 8.13 6.65 10.90
CA PRO A 244 7.07 6.45 9.92
C PRO A 244 7.16 7.54 8.85
N VAL A 245 7.01 7.19 7.58
CA VAL A 245 7.03 8.14 6.46
C VAL A 245 6.02 7.74 5.39
N THR A 246 5.51 8.74 4.66
CA THR A 246 4.83 8.52 3.38
C THR A 246 5.81 8.88 2.27
N VAL A 247 6.06 7.95 1.35
CA VAL A 247 7.11 8.04 0.34
C VAL A 247 6.62 7.68 -1.04
N GLU A 248 7.23 8.28 -2.05
CA GLU A 248 7.21 7.80 -3.43
C GLU A 248 8.40 6.85 -3.63
N VAL A 249 8.13 5.63 -4.07
CA VAL A 249 9.12 4.57 -4.23
C VAL A 249 8.95 3.83 -5.56
N CYS A 250 10.03 3.29 -6.09
CA CYS A 250 9.99 2.37 -7.23
C CYS A 250 11.14 1.37 -7.16
N TRP A 251 11.11 0.34 -8.00
CA TRP A 251 12.23 -0.57 -8.15
C TRP A 251 13.16 -0.13 -9.27
N VAL A 252 14.46 -0.08 -8.96
CA VAL A 252 15.53 0.21 -9.93
C VAL A 252 16.60 -0.87 -9.90
N ARG A 253 17.48 -0.88 -10.90
CA ARG A 253 18.67 -1.74 -10.92
C ARG A 253 19.93 -0.95 -10.65
N LYS A 254 20.66 -1.32 -9.58
CA LYS A 254 21.99 -0.78 -9.25
C LYS A 254 23.01 -1.90 -9.31
N GLY A 255 23.97 -1.81 -10.23
CA GLY A 255 24.95 -2.88 -10.44
C GLY A 255 24.32 -4.23 -10.80
N GLY A 256 23.15 -4.23 -11.44
CA GLY A 256 22.38 -5.44 -11.75
C GLY A 256 21.51 -5.98 -10.60
N VAL A 257 21.65 -5.42 -9.39
CA VAL A 257 20.84 -5.79 -8.22
C VAL A 257 19.55 -4.95 -8.20
N PRO A 258 18.37 -5.58 -8.09
CA PRO A 258 17.13 -4.85 -7.89
C PRO A 258 17.11 -4.24 -6.49
N VAL A 259 16.83 -2.95 -6.40
CA VAL A 259 16.76 -2.20 -5.13
C VAL A 259 15.59 -1.23 -5.17
N ILE A 260 15.01 -0.96 -4.01
CA ILE A 260 13.96 0.06 -3.87
C ILE A 260 14.64 1.43 -3.85
N GLU A 261 14.25 2.32 -4.76
CA GLU A 261 14.59 3.73 -4.71
C GLU A 261 13.46 4.51 -4.04
N ILE A 262 13.78 5.26 -2.99
CA ILE A 262 12.91 6.29 -2.44
C ILE A 262 13.14 7.55 -3.25
N VAL A 263 12.19 7.84 -4.14
CA VAL A 263 12.23 9.00 -5.03
C VAL A 263 12.01 10.28 -4.22
N LYS A 264 11.01 10.28 -3.33
CA LYS A 264 10.60 11.45 -2.57
C LYS A 264 9.96 11.09 -1.24
N VAL A 265 10.21 11.89 -0.20
CA VAL A 265 9.42 11.88 1.04
C VAL A 265 8.24 12.84 0.86
N LEU A 266 7.03 12.31 0.81
CA LEU A 266 5.79 13.10 0.72
C LEU A 266 5.37 13.64 2.09
N ALA A 267 5.59 12.86 3.14
CA ALA A 267 5.32 13.26 4.51
C ALA A 267 6.30 12.58 5.48
N PRO A 268 6.86 13.32 6.47
CA PRO A 268 7.80 12.77 7.45
C PRO A 268 7.14 11.95 8.57
N GLN A 269 5.87 11.57 8.39
CA GLN A 269 4.99 10.86 9.32
C GLN A 269 3.80 10.27 8.54
N TRP A 270 3.05 9.36 9.17
CA TRP A 270 1.89 8.73 8.53
C TRP A 270 0.60 9.55 8.65
N SER A 271 0.44 10.24 9.78
CA SER A 271 -0.73 11.06 10.05
C SER A 271 -0.48 12.44 9.43
N LEU A 272 -1.33 12.80 8.47
CA LEU A 272 -1.37 14.11 7.81
C LEU A 272 -2.57 14.89 8.32
#